data_AF-A0A1D1Y479-F1
#
_entry.id   AF-A0A1D1Y479-F1
#
_cell.length_a   1.000
_cell.length_b   1.000
_cell.length_c   1.000
_cell.angle_alpha   90.00
_cell.angle_beta   90.00
_cell.angle_gamma   90.00
#
_symmetry.space_group_name_H-M   'P 1'
#
loop_
_entity.id
_entity.type
_entity.pdbx_description
1 polymer ?
#
loop_
_entity_poly.entity_id
_entity_poly.type
_entity_poly.pdbx_seq_one_letter_code
_entity_poly.pdbx_strand_id
1 'polypeptide(L)'
;MNQFNKQAYGQTFSGKQILPLIQKHKIVHLNKTDARLANNGLPLDVQKLRCRVNYSALRFTPQIEELGRKVIRLLRQNGPFLVLHLRYEMDMLAFSGCTHGCTTEEVEELTRMRYAYPWWKEKVIDSDQKRKDGLCPLTPEETTLILRALDIDRNLQIYIAAGEIYGGKRRMASLSSAYPNLVRKETLLEASNLRSFQNHSSQMAALDYLVSLERDIFVPTYDGNMAKVVEGHRRYLGFRKTILFDRKHLIELIDEYNNGSLGWEGFSASVKAAHANRLGTPARRVVIPDRPKEEDYFYANPQECLQVPDEPQAT
;
A
#
# COMPACT_ATOMS: atom_id res chain seq x y z
N MET A 1 -25.86 -28.48 2.17
CA MET A 1 -25.40 -27.08 2.07
C MET A 1 -24.79 -26.91 0.69
N ASN A 2 -25.46 -26.22 -0.24
CA ASN A 2 -25.02 -26.17 -1.64
C ASN A 2 -23.81 -25.23 -1.78
N GLN A 3 -22.64 -25.79 -2.05
CA GLN A 3 -21.43 -25.03 -2.37
C GLN A 3 -21.47 -24.62 -3.84
N PHE A 4 -21.32 -23.31 -4.11
CA PHE A 4 -21.26 -22.79 -5.47
C PHE A 4 -19.85 -22.26 -5.77
N ASN A 5 -19.18 -22.93 -6.72
CA ASN A 5 -17.90 -22.52 -7.29
C ASN A 5 -18.14 -21.81 -8.64
N LYS A 6 -18.54 -20.53 -8.64
CA LYS A 6 -18.48 -19.69 -9.86
C LYS A 6 -18.06 -18.26 -9.54
N GLN A 7 -17.08 -17.76 -10.29
CA GLN A 7 -16.59 -16.39 -10.22
C GLN A 7 -17.68 -15.41 -10.68
N ALA A 8 -17.94 -14.37 -9.89
CA ALA A 8 -18.97 -13.39 -10.18
C ALA A 8 -18.43 -12.30 -11.10
N TYR A 9 -18.86 -12.31 -12.37
CA TYR A 9 -18.53 -11.25 -13.32
C TYR A 9 -19.77 -10.37 -13.59
N GLY A 10 -19.76 -9.15 -13.04
CA GLY A 10 -20.71 -8.09 -13.37
C GLY A 10 -22.09 -8.16 -12.73
N GLN A 11 -22.87 -7.08 -12.89
CA GLN A 11 -24.25 -6.98 -12.41
C GLN A 11 -25.15 -8.08 -12.97
N THR A 12 -24.93 -8.49 -14.21
CA THR A 12 -25.71 -9.53 -14.91
C THR A 12 -25.58 -10.89 -14.23
N PHE A 13 -24.40 -11.24 -13.71
CA PHE A 13 -24.18 -12.46 -12.95
C PHE A 13 -24.89 -12.42 -11.59
N SER A 14 -24.75 -11.31 -10.86
CA SER A 14 -25.38 -11.13 -9.55
C SER A 14 -26.91 -11.17 -9.64
N GLY A 15 -27.50 -10.45 -10.60
CA GLY A 15 -28.95 -10.36 -10.77
C GLY A 15 -29.61 -11.62 -11.33
N LYS A 16 -28.96 -12.35 -12.26
CA LYS A 16 -29.58 -13.52 -12.91
C LYS A 16 -29.28 -14.85 -12.24
N GLN A 17 -28.12 -15.00 -11.58
CA GLN A 17 -27.73 -16.27 -10.97
C GLN A 17 -27.83 -16.26 -9.45
N ILE A 18 -27.43 -15.17 -8.79
CA ILE A 18 -27.37 -15.13 -7.32
C ILE A 18 -28.72 -14.73 -6.72
N LEU A 19 -29.38 -13.70 -7.27
CA LEU A 19 -30.66 -13.22 -6.72
C LEU A 19 -31.76 -14.30 -6.65
N PRO A 20 -32.00 -15.14 -7.68
CA PRO A 20 -32.99 -16.21 -7.57
C PRO A 20 -32.64 -17.25 -6.49
N LEU A 21 -31.34 -17.53 -6.29
CA LEU A 21 -30.88 -18.43 -5.24
C LEU A 21 -31.12 -17.85 -3.84
N ILE A 22 -30.87 -16.56 -3.65
CA ILE A 22 -31.19 -15.85 -2.39
C ILE A 22 -32.70 -15.88 -2.15
N GLN A 23 -33.52 -15.58 -3.16
CA GLN A 23 -34.98 -15.60 -3.05
C GLN A 23 -35.52 -16.99 -2.68
N LYS A 24 -34.93 -18.06 -3.24
CA LYS A 24 -35.31 -19.45 -2.96
C LYS A 24 -34.86 -19.92 -1.58
N HIS A 25 -33.58 -19.72 -1.24
CA HIS A 25 -32.98 -20.32 -0.05
C HIS A 25 -33.01 -19.42 1.19
N LYS A 26 -33.35 -18.13 1.05
CA LYS A 26 -33.42 -17.07 2.07
C LYS A 26 -32.08 -16.73 2.72
N ILE A 27 -31.27 -17.73 3.05
CA ILE A 27 -29.93 -17.60 3.60
C ILE A 27 -28.95 -18.33 2.68
N VAL A 28 -27.91 -17.63 2.24
CA VAL A 28 -26.87 -18.17 1.35
C VAL A 28 -25.51 -17.81 1.93
N HIS A 29 -24.63 -18.81 2.08
CA HIS A 29 -23.24 -18.59 2.46
C HIS A 29 -22.37 -18.57 1.21
N LEU A 30 -21.77 -17.40 0.92
CA LEU A 30 -20.81 -17.23 -0.17
C LEU A 30 -19.40 -17.44 0.38
N ASN A 31 -18.73 -18.53 -0.02
CA ASN A 31 -17.43 -18.93 0.52
C ASN A 31 -16.21 -18.33 -0.22
N LYS A 32 -16.43 -17.54 -1.28
CA LYS A 32 -15.40 -16.91 -2.11
C LYS A 32 -15.73 -15.45 -2.36
N THR A 33 -15.85 -14.68 -1.28
CA THR A 33 -16.13 -13.24 -1.34
C THR A 33 -14.94 -12.42 -1.83
N ASP A 34 -13.77 -13.05 -2.01
CA ASP A 34 -12.61 -12.52 -2.73
C ASP A 34 -12.85 -12.46 -4.25
N ALA A 35 -13.88 -13.13 -4.77
CA ALA A 35 -14.35 -12.96 -6.14
C ALA A 35 -14.87 -11.53 -6.33
N ARG A 36 -14.07 -10.71 -7.01
CA ARG A 36 -14.26 -9.27 -7.12
C ARG A 36 -15.46 -8.96 -8.01
N LEU A 37 -16.30 -8.04 -7.56
CA LEU A 37 -17.09 -7.23 -8.48
C LEU A 37 -16.14 -6.57 -9.49
N ALA A 38 -16.60 -6.41 -10.73
CA ALA A 38 -15.81 -5.74 -11.75
C ALA A 38 -15.32 -4.37 -11.24
N ASN A 39 -14.05 -4.05 -11.50
CA ASN A 39 -13.52 -2.75 -11.16
C ASN A 39 -14.21 -1.72 -12.05
N ASN A 40 -14.14 -1.91 -13.37
CA ASN A 40 -14.75 -1.05 -14.38
C ASN A 40 -16.11 -1.58 -14.85
N GLY A 41 -16.86 -0.76 -15.60
CA GLY A 41 -18.10 -1.19 -16.28
C GLY A 41 -19.33 -1.39 -15.38
N LEU A 42 -19.28 -0.99 -14.11
CA LEU A 42 -20.48 -0.92 -13.26
C LEU A 42 -21.19 0.43 -13.43
N PRO A 43 -22.53 0.49 -13.28
CA PRO A 43 -23.28 1.73 -13.27
C PRO A 43 -22.75 2.78 -12.30
N LEU A 44 -22.86 4.04 -12.70
CA LEU A 44 -22.27 5.18 -11.98
C LEU A 44 -22.81 5.32 -10.55
N ASP A 45 -24.11 5.12 -10.35
CA ASP A 45 -24.76 5.12 -9.05
C ASP A 45 -24.20 4.04 -8.12
N VAL A 46 -23.92 2.85 -8.65
CA VAL A 46 -23.28 1.76 -7.89
C VAL A 46 -21.83 2.10 -7.54
N GLN A 47 -21.06 2.69 -8.46
CA GLN A 47 -19.69 3.13 -8.15
C GLN A 47 -19.68 4.23 -7.09
N LYS A 48 -20.59 5.22 -7.20
CA LYS A 48 -20.76 6.29 -6.19
C LYS A 48 -21.16 5.74 -4.83
N LEU A 49 -22.04 4.73 -4.78
CA LEU A 49 -22.38 4.03 -3.55
C LEU A 49 -21.14 3.32 -2.96
N ARG A 50 -20.37 2.60 -3.77
CA ARG A 50 -19.14 1.92 -3.32
C ARG A 50 -18.14 2.90 -2.69
N CYS A 51 -18.01 4.12 -3.20
CA CYS A 51 -17.13 5.12 -2.59
C CYS A 51 -17.61 5.53 -1.21
N ARG A 52 -18.90 5.88 -1.08
CA ARG A 52 -19.50 6.27 0.21
C ARG A 52 -19.34 5.15 1.23
N VAL A 53 -19.54 3.90 0.80
CA VAL A 53 -19.33 2.74 1.68
C VAL A 53 -17.86 2.61 2.07
N ASN A 54 -16.95 2.53 1.09
CA ASN A 54 -15.53 2.25 1.34
C ASN A 54 -14.79 3.33 2.13
N TYR A 55 -15.12 4.60 1.92
CA TYR A 55 -14.32 5.72 2.46
C TYR A 55 -15.07 6.58 3.48
N SER A 56 -16.38 6.39 3.67
CA SER A 56 -17.16 7.16 4.64
C SER A 56 -17.91 6.28 5.64
N ALA A 57 -18.60 5.24 5.19
CA ALA A 57 -19.39 4.37 6.07
C ALA A 57 -18.53 3.36 6.85
N LEU A 58 -17.49 2.80 6.22
CA LEU A 58 -16.54 1.93 6.91
C LEU A 58 -15.65 2.75 7.83
N ARG A 59 -15.89 2.60 9.14
CA ARG A 59 -15.14 3.29 10.20
C ARG A 59 -14.51 2.26 11.14
N PHE A 60 -13.37 2.63 11.71
CA PHE A 60 -12.78 1.84 12.78
C PHE A 60 -13.59 2.01 14.07
N THR A 61 -13.36 1.13 15.03
CA THR A 61 -13.96 1.26 16.36
C THR A 61 -13.52 2.59 17.00
N PRO A 62 -14.33 3.18 17.89
CA PRO A 62 -13.99 4.44 18.56
C PRO A 62 -12.62 4.42 19.24
N GLN A 63 -12.22 3.28 19.79
CA GLN A 63 -10.92 3.07 20.44
C GLN A 63 -9.74 3.26 19.47
N ILE A 64 -9.83 2.70 18.26
CA ILE A 64 -8.80 2.85 17.21
C ILE A 64 -8.79 4.29 16.71
N GLU A 65 -9.96 4.89 16.47
CA GLU A 65 -10.05 6.27 15.99
C GLU A 65 -9.49 7.28 17.02
N GLU A 66 -9.74 7.06 18.31
CA GLU A 66 -9.22 7.90 19.39
C GLU A 66 -7.70 7.79 19.50
N LEU A 67 -7.16 6.56 19.51
CA LEU A 67 -5.72 6.36 19.57
C LEU A 67 -5.01 6.88 18.31
N GLY A 68 -5.58 6.64 17.12
CA GLY A 68 -5.09 7.20 15.86
C GLY A 68 -5.04 8.73 15.92
N ARG A 69 -6.11 9.38 16.37
CA ARG A 69 -6.14 10.84 16.58
C ARG A 69 -5.06 11.31 17.57
N LYS A 70 -4.77 10.54 18.62
CA LYS A 70 -3.67 10.84 19.55
C LYS A 70 -2.32 10.82 18.85
N VAL A 71 -2.01 9.77 18.08
CA VAL A 71 -0.76 9.66 17.30
C VAL A 71 -0.61 10.83 16.33
N ILE A 72 -1.68 11.12 15.57
CA ILE A 72 -1.73 12.24 14.62
C ILE A 72 -1.46 13.57 15.30
N ARG A 73 -2.02 13.80 16.49
CA ARG A 73 -1.82 15.02 17.28
C ARG A 73 -0.38 15.18 17.73
N LEU A 74 0.21 14.13 18.31
CA LEU A 74 1.61 14.14 18.77
C LEU A 74 2.57 14.44 17.63
N LEU A 75 2.34 13.84 16.47
CA LEU A 75 3.15 14.11 15.30
C LEU A 75 2.97 15.56 14.79
N ARG A 76 1.74 16.10 14.76
CA ARG A 76 1.50 17.52 14.36
C ARG A 76 2.18 18.52 15.29
N GLN A 77 2.23 18.23 16.58
CA GLN A 77 2.91 19.10 17.56
C GLN A 77 4.41 19.22 17.29
N ASN A 78 5.00 18.23 16.61
CA ASN A 78 6.42 18.20 16.25
C ASN A 78 6.69 18.72 14.82
N GLY A 79 5.67 19.23 14.12
CA GLY A 79 5.78 19.84 12.79
C GLY A 79 5.25 18.98 11.64
N PRO A 80 5.58 19.36 10.39
CA PRO A 80 5.27 18.58 9.20
C PRO A 80 5.97 17.22 9.22
N PHE A 81 5.35 16.21 8.60
CA PHE A 81 6.00 14.91 8.47
C PHE A 81 5.55 14.13 7.25
N LEU A 82 6.42 13.22 6.84
CA LEU A 82 6.18 12.25 5.79
C LEU A 82 5.79 10.90 6.41
N VAL A 83 4.82 10.22 5.81
CA VAL A 83 4.50 8.83 6.17
C VAL A 83 5.14 7.90 5.16
N LEU A 84 6.08 7.09 5.64
CA LEU A 84 6.76 6.07 4.86
C LEU A 84 6.14 4.72 5.20
N HIS A 85 5.38 4.17 4.26
CA HIS A 85 4.86 2.80 4.38
C HIS A 85 5.91 1.82 3.88
N LEU A 86 6.74 1.36 4.81
CA LEU A 86 7.91 0.54 4.58
C LEU A 86 7.57 -0.95 4.73
N ARG A 87 7.11 -1.58 3.65
CA ARG A 87 6.65 -2.98 3.65
C ARG A 87 7.82 -3.97 3.54
N TYR A 88 8.73 -3.93 4.51
CA TYR A 88 9.93 -4.79 4.57
C TYR A 88 9.86 -5.78 5.75
N GLU A 89 8.70 -6.40 5.94
CA GLU A 89 8.47 -7.42 6.97
C GLU A 89 8.77 -8.83 6.47
N MET A 90 9.11 -9.73 7.40
CA MET A 90 9.53 -11.10 7.11
C MET A 90 8.50 -11.89 6.30
N ASP A 91 7.20 -11.74 6.60
CA ASP A 91 6.12 -12.41 5.88
C ASP A 91 6.05 -11.96 4.42
N MET A 92 6.27 -10.67 4.17
CA MET A 92 6.26 -10.09 2.83
C MET A 92 7.46 -10.57 2.02
N LEU A 93 8.65 -10.59 2.61
CA LEU A 93 9.87 -11.04 1.92
C LEU A 93 9.80 -12.54 1.62
N ALA A 94 9.33 -13.35 2.58
CA ALA A 94 9.14 -14.79 2.38
C ALA A 94 8.08 -15.06 1.29
N PHE A 95 6.96 -14.34 1.29
CA PHE A 95 5.91 -14.48 0.27
C PHE A 95 6.38 -14.08 -1.12
N SER A 96 7.08 -12.94 -1.23
CA SER A 96 7.54 -12.40 -2.51
C SER A 96 8.80 -13.10 -3.05
N GLY A 97 9.52 -13.83 -2.19
CA GLY A 97 10.79 -14.48 -2.53
C GLY A 97 11.93 -13.49 -2.76
N CYS A 98 11.78 -12.26 -2.30
CA CYS A 98 12.75 -11.19 -2.51
C CYS A 98 13.83 -11.22 -1.43
N THR A 99 15.08 -11.42 -1.84
CA THR A 99 16.23 -11.64 -0.95
C THR A 99 17.37 -10.65 -1.17
N HIS A 100 17.15 -9.59 -1.97
CA HIS A 100 18.17 -8.57 -2.20
C HIS A 100 18.63 -7.94 -0.87
N GLY A 101 19.95 -7.88 -0.67
CA GLY A 101 20.57 -7.37 0.55
C GLY A 101 20.46 -8.28 1.78
N CYS A 102 19.85 -9.47 1.68
CA CYS A 102 19.77 -10.45 2.78
C CYS A 102 21.09 -11.24 2.92
N THR A 103 21.39 -11.71 4.13
CA THR A 103 22.48 -12.69 4.34
C THR A 103 22.04 -14.10 3.96
N THR A 104 22.97 -15.04 3.81
CA THR A 104 22.65 -16.44 3.51
C THR A 104 21.66 -17.03 4.51
N GLU A 105 21.86 -16.75 5.80
CA GLU A 105 20.99 -17.23 6.89
C GLU A 105 19.58 -16.64 6.79
N GLU A 106 19.48 -15.34 6.45
CA GLU A 106 18.21 -14.66 6.21
C GLU A 106 17.47 -15.28 5.01
N VAL A 107 18.19 -15.60 3.92
CA VAL A 107 17.61 -16.26 2.74
C VAL A 107 17.06 -17.65 3.08
N GLU A 108 17.79 -18.43 3.87
CA GLU A 108 17.35 -19.76 4.32
C GLU A 108 16.12 -19.67 5.23
N GLU A 109 16.07 -18.72 6.16
CA GLU A 109 14.91 -18.49 7.02
C GLU A 109 13.66 -18.11 6.22
N LEU A 110 13.76 -17.13 5.33
CA LEU A 110 12.66 -16.70 4.46
C LEU A 110 12.19 -17.85 3.56
N THR A 111 13.11 -18.67 3.07
CA THR A 111 12.78 -19.84 2.26
C THR A 111 12.05 -20.89 3.08
N ARG A 112 12.51 -21.24 4.28
CA ARG A 112 11.81 -22.18 5.17
C ARG A 112 10.39 -21.70 5.48
N MET A 113 10.24 -20.42 5.81
CA MET A 113 8.92 -19.82 6.04
C MET A 113 8.02 -19.97 4.83
N ARG A 114 8.52 -19.62 3.63
CA ARG A 114 7.75 -19.72 2.39
C ARG A 114 7.23 -21.13 2.15
N TYR A 115 8.04 -22.16 2.40
CA TYR A 115 7.64 -23.55 2.23
C TYR A 115 6.67 -24.03 3.33
N ALA A 116 6.78 -23.49 4.54
CA ALA A 116 5.92 -23.85 5.67
C ALA A 116 4.43 -23.47 5.48
N TYR A 117 4.11 -22.49 4.61
CA TYR A 117 2.74 -22.03 4.34
C TYR A 117 2.13 -22.71 3.10
N PRO A 118 1.25 -23.73 3.22
CA PRO A 118 0.85 -24.56 2.07
C PRO A 118 0.03 -23.81 1.00
N TRP A 119 -0.69 -22.76 1.38
CA TRP A 119 -1.54 -21.99 0.46
C TRP A 119 -0.77 -20.98 -0.41
N TRP A 120 0.50 -20.70 -0.11
CA TRP A 120 1.35 -19.91 -1.01
C TRP A 120 1.81 -20.78 -2.18
N LYS A 121 1.26 -20.54 -3.37
CA LYS A 121 1.43 -21.40 -4.54
C LYS A 121 2.85 -21.36 -5.11
N GLU A 122 3.45 -20.17 -5.18
CA GLU A 122 4.79 -19.97 -5.75
C GLU A 122 5.85 -20.27 -4.67
N LYS A 123 6.67 -21.30 -4.89
CA LYS A 123 7.69 -21.76 -3.93
C LYS A 123 9.12 -21.56 -4.41
N VAL A 124 9.35 -21.68 -5.71
CA VAL A 124 10.63 -21.39 -6.35
C VAL A 124 10.46 -20.05 -7.05
N ILE A 125 11.26 -19.07 -6.65
CA ILE A 125 11.14 -17.69 -7.11
C ILE A 125 12.54 -17.19 -7.43
N ASP A 126 12.71 -16.63 -8.62
CA ASP A 126 13.90 -15.86 -8.98
C ASP A 126 13.80 -14.47 -8.34
N SER A 127 14.51 -14.28 -7.23
CA SER A 127 14.53 -13.01 -6.50
C SER A 127 15.04 -11.85 -7.36
N ASP A 128 16.08 -12.09 -8.15
CA ASP A 128 16.74 -11.03 -8.91
C ASP A 128 15.85 -10.57 -10.06
N GLN A 129 15.17 -11.51 -10.73
CA GLN A 129 14.20 -11.18 -11.76
C GLN A 129 12.99 -10.45 -11.17
N LYS A 130 12.42 -10.91 -10.04
CA LYS A 130 11.32 -10.19 -9.35
C LYS A 130 11.73 -8.77 -8.95
N ARG A 131 12.97 -8.59 -8.49
CA ARG A 131 13.51 -7.25 -8.18
C ARG A 131 13.55 -6.41 -9.46
N LYS A 132 14.20 -6.88 -10.53
CA LYS A 132 14.27 -6.16 -11.82
C LYS A 132 12.90 -5.79 -12.38
N ASP A 133 11.88 -6.61 -12.15
CA ASP A 133 10.51 -6.33 -12.58
C ASP A 133 9.74 -5.36 -11.65
N GLY A 134 10.38 -4.84 -10.59
CA GLY A 134 9.75 -3.94 -9.62
C GLY A 134 8.75 -4.64 -8.69
N LEU A 135 8.79 -5.97 -8.61
CA LEU A 135 7.84 -6.79 -7.86
C LEU A 135 8.28 -7.09 -6.42
N CYS A 136 9.46 -6.59 -6.01
CA CYS A 136 9.96 -6.66 -4.65
C CYS A 136 9.61 -5.40 -3.84
N PRO A 137 9.49 -5.51 -2.50
CA PRO A 137 9.60 -4.35 -1.62
C PRO A 137 10.99 -3.75 -1.73
N LEU A 138 11.07 -2.42 -1.78
CA LEU A 138 12.35 -1.74 -1.69
C LEU A 138 12.95 -1.95 -0.30
N THR A 139 14.25 -2.20 -0.25
CA THR A 139 15.01 -2.22 1.00
C THR A 139 15.03 -0.83 1.65
N PRO A 140 15.24 -0.71 2.97
CA PRO A 140 15.41 0.60 3.60
C PRO A 140 16.61 1.38 3.04
N GLU A 141 17.67 0.71 2.60
CA GLU A 141 18.83 1.31 1.95
C GLU A 141 18.47 1.94 0.59
N GLU A 142 17.79 1.20 -0.29
CA GLU A 142 17.28 1.72 -1.57
C GLU A 142 16.30 2.87 -1.34
N THR A 143 15.39 2.70 -0.38
CA THR A 143 14.41 3.74 -0.01
C THR A 143 15.11 5.01 0.45
N THR A 144 16.18 4.89 1.24
CA THR A 144 16.99 6.03 1.69
C THR A 144 17.58 6.80 0.51
N LEU A 145 18.13 6.06 -0.46
CA LEU A 145 18.74 6.65 -1.66
C LEU A 145 17.70 7.42 -2.48
N ILE A 146 16.51 6.83 -2.68
CA ILE A 146 15.40 7.45 -3.43
C ILE A 146 14.89 8.71 -2.72
N LEU A 147 14.65 8.66 -1.40
CA LEU A 147 14.18 9.84 -0.67
C LEU A 147 15.17 11.00 -0.75
N ARG A 148 16.48 10.71 -0.66
CA ARG A 148 17.52 11.74 -0.84
C ARG A 148 17.54 12.30 -2.26
N ALA A 149 17.35 11.47 -3.27
CA ALA A 149 17.26 11.89 -4.67
C ALA A 149 15.99 12.69 -4.96
N LEU A 150 14.93 12.56 -4.16
CA LEU A 150 13.72 13.39 -4.26
C LEU A 150 13.80 14.69 -3.43
N ASP A 151 14.99 15.04 -2.92
CA ASP A 151 15.21 16.17 -2.02
C ASP A 151 14.29 16.18 -0.80
N ILE A 152 13.94 15.01 -0.27
CA ILE A 152 13.24 14.95 1.02
C ILE A 152 14.18 15.51 2.09
N ASP A 153 13.72 16.56 2.76
CA ASP A 153 14.51 17.24 3.79
C ASP A 153 14.94 16.23 4.87
N ARG A 154 16.25 16.19 5.13
CA ARG A 154 16.87 15.39 6.19
C ARG A 154 16.21 15.61 7.55
N ASN A 155 15.82 16.84 7.85
CA ASN A 155 15.24 17.21 9.14
C ASN A 155 13.74 16.94 9.21
N LEU A 156 13.10 16.56 8.09
CA LEU A 156 11.69 16.20 8.08
C LEU A 156 11.45 15.00 9.01
N GLN A 157 10.43 15.10 9.85
CA GLN A 157 10.00 13.95 10.64
C GLN A 157 9.43 12.88 9.69
N ILE A 158 9.84 11.63 9.87
CA ILE A 158 9.33 10.50 9.07
C ILE A 158 8.65 9.51 10.01
N TYR A 159 7.34 9.35 9.84
CA TYR A 159 6.58 8.29 10.49
C TYR A 159 6.69 7.00 9.68
N ILE A 160 7.24 5.95 10.29
CA ILE A 160 7.37 4.63 9.67
C ILE A 160 6.07 3.83 9.93
N ALA A 161 5.24 3.73 8.89
CA ALA A 161 4.03 2.92 8.87
C ALA A 161 4.38 1.48 8.46
N ALA A 162 4.78 0.66 9.42
CA ALA A 162 5.17 -0.73 9.17
C ALA A 162 5.01 -1.61 10.41
N GLY A 163 5.01 -2.92 10.18
CA GLY A 163 5.29 -3.92 11.21
C GLY A 163 6.76 -3.94 11.61
N GLU A 164 7.22 -5.08 12.11
CA GLU A 164 8.65 -5.27 12.41
C GLU A 164 9.46 -5.38 11.12
N ILE A 165 10.46 -4.50 10.98
CA ILE A 165 11.33 -4.48 9.79
C ILE A 165 12.33 -5.62 9.90
N TYR A 166 12.36 -6.48 8.89
CA TYR A 166 13.24 -7.65 8.87
C TYR A 166 14.72 -7.23 8.82
N GLY A 167 15.55 -7.84 9.67
CA GLY A 167 16.93 -7.41 9.93
C GLY A 167 17.07 -6.22 10.91
N GLY A 168 15.95 -5.68 11.42
CA GLY A 168 15.90 -4.75 12.54
C GLY A 168 16.80 -3.52 12.39
N LYS A 169 17.55 -3.19 13.45
CA LYS A 169 18.44 -2.01 13.49
C LYS A 169 19.49 -2.00 12.38
N ARG A 170 20.03 -3.17 12.01
CA ARG A 170 21.03 -3.29 10.93
C ARG A 170 20.44 -2.81 9.61
N ARG A 171 19.24 -3.30 9.28
CA ARG A 171 18.54 -2.93 8.05
C ARG A 171 18.13 -1.45 8.05
N MET A 172 17.73 -0.92 9.19
CA MET A 172 17.31 0.48 9.33
C MET A 172 18.46 1.50 9.46
N ALA A 173 19.72 1.05 9.46
CA ALA A 173 20.87 1.90 9.77
C ALA A 173 21.05 3.05 8.76
N SER A 174 20.95 2.75 7.46
CA SER A 174 21.07 3.78 6.41
C SER A 174 19.99 4.85 6.53
N LEU A 175 18.73 4.42 6.71
CA LEU A 175 17.59 5.33 6.82
C LEU A 175 17.67 6.21 8.07
N SER A 176 18.02 5.61 9.22
CA SER A 176 18.18 6.33 10.49
C SER A 176 19.33 7.35 10.46
N SER A 177 20.41 7.05 9.72
CA SER A 177 21.55 7.96 9.56
C SER A 177 21.20 9.15 8.65
N ALA A 178 20.49 8.87 7.55
CA ALA A 178 20.06 9.89 6.61
C ALA A 178 18.98 10.80 7.18
N TYR A 179 18.01 10.25 7.93
CA TYR A 179 16.88 10.97 8.52
C TYR A 179 16.84 10.74 10.03
N PRO A 180 17.41 11.64 10.85
CA PRO A 180 17.47 11.44 12.30
C PRO A 180 16.10 11.45 13.01
N ASN A 181 15.07 12.05 12.40
CA ASN A 181 13.75 12.22 13.00
C ASN A 181 12.77 11.09 12.62
N LEU A 182 13.24 9.83 12.64
CA LEU A 182 12.37 8.66 12.44
C LEU A 182 11.53 8.39 13.69
N VAL A 183 10.23 8.21 13.50
CA VAL A 183 9.29 7.89 14.57
C VAL A 183 8.34 6.78 14.17
N ARG A 184 7.85 6.05 15.15
CA ARG A 184 6.83 4.99 15.01
C ARG A 184 5.75 5.17 16.05
N LYS A 185 4.60 4.53 15.87
CA LYS A 185 3.55 4.47 16.91
C LYS A 185 4.10 3.97 18.25
N GLU A 186 5.03 3.01 18.24
CA GLU A 186 5.67 2.48 19.45
C GLU A 186 6.60 3.48 20.16
N THR A 187 7.15 4.46 19.44
CA THR A 187 8.02 5.50 20.04
C THR A 187 7.23 6.75 20.44
N LEU A 188 6.05 6.95 19.87
CA LEU A 188 5.20 8.13 20.13
C LEU A 188 4.23 7.91 21.30
N LEU A 189 3.81 6.66 21.52
CA LEU A 189 2.83 6.31 22.53
C LEU A 189 3.50 5.58 23.69
N GLU A 190 2.94 5.77 24.89
CA GLU A 190 3.30 4.92 26.02
C GLU A 190 2.88 3.47 25.74
N ALA A 191 3.68 2.52 26.21
CA ALA A 191 3.38 1.10 26.08
C ALA A 191 1.99 0.74 26.63
N SER A 192 1.53 1.42 27.69
CA SER A 192 0.19 1.30 28.29
C SER A 192 -0.93 1.54 27.27
N ASN A 193 -0.77 2.52 26.36
CA ASN A 193 -1.76 2.85 25.34
C ASN A 193 -1.83 1.82 24.21
N LEU A 194 -0.76 1.04 24.02
CA LEU A 194 -0.67 0.01 22.97
C LEU A 194 -1.07 -1.38 23.47
N ARG A 195 -1.17 -1.61 24.78
CA ARG A 195 -1.45 -2.95 25.35
C ARG A 195 -2.69 -3.63 24.79
N SER A 196 -3.78 -2.88 24.56
CA SER A 196 -5.01 -3.41 23.97
C SER A 196 -4.86 -3.84 22.50
N PHE A 197 -3.76 -3.46 21.85
CA PHE A 197 -3.50 -3.67 20.43
C PHE A 197 -2.30 -4.59 20.13
N GLN A 198 -1.45 -4.88 21.12
CA GLN A 198 -0.14 -5.54 20.96
C GLN A 198 -0.17 -6.95 20.34
N ASN A 199 -1.32 -7.63 20.35
CA ASN A 199 -1.51 -8.95 19.72
C ASN A 199 -2.47 -8.92 18.52
N HIS A 200 -2.85 -7.74 18.07
CA HIS A 200 -3.79 -7.54 16.97
C HIS A 200 -3.12 -6.72 15.86
N SER A 201 -2.30 -7.40 15.05
CA SER A 201 -1.55 -6.78 13.95
C SER A 201 -2.43 -5.94 13.01
N SER A 202 -3.66 -6.39 12.75
CA SER A 202 -4.64 -5.66 11.95
C SER A 202 -5.11 -4.35 12.59
N GLN A 203 -5.23 -4.29 13.92
CA GLN A 203 -5.58 -3.05 14.63
C GLN A 203 -4.39 -2.09 14.68
N MET A 204 -3.17 -2.61 14.81
CA MET A 204 -1.95 -1.81 14.70
C MET A 204 -1.79 -1.20 13.30
N ALA A 205 -2.07 -1.97 12.25
CA ALA A 205 -2.11 -1.47 10.88
C ALA A 205 -3.23 -0.43 10.65
N ALA A 206 -4.35 -0.53 11.37
CA ALA A 206 -5.40 0.48 11.31
C ALA A 206 -4.93 1.86 11.82
N LEU A 207 -4.07 1.90 12.85
CA LEU A 207 -3.45 3.15 13.31
C LEU A 207 -2.55 3.73 12.22
N ASP A 208 -1.72 2.91 11.60
CA ASP A 208 -0.85 3.32 10.50
C ASP A 208 -1.66 3.86 9.30
N TYR A 209 -2.79 3.22 9.00
CA TYR A 209 -3.71 3.67 7.96
C TYR A 209 -4.26 5.06 8.29
N LEU A 210 -4.77 5.29 9.50
CA LEU A 210 -5.28 6.59 9.93
C LEU A 210 -4.21 7.69 9.83
N VAL A 211 -2.98 7.40 10.28
CA VAL A 211 -1.86 8.35 10.18
C VAL A 211 -1.52 8.64 8.71
N SER A 212 -1.55 7.63 7.84
CA SER A 212 -1.26 7.75 6.41
C SER A 212 -2.29 8.61 5.65
N LEU A 213 -3.53 8.68 6.13
CA LEU A 213 -4.53 9.59 5.57
C LEU A 213 -4.23 11.04 5.91
N GLU A 214 -3.76 11.31 7.12
CA GLU A 214 -3.78 12.64 7.75
C GLU A 214 -2.64 13.61 7.36
N ARG A 215 -1.88 13.30 6.29
CA ARG A 215 -0.59 13.96 5.99
C ARG A 215 -0.32 14.58 4.63
N ASP A 216 0.70 15.43 4.63
CA ASP A 216 1.28 16.17 3.52
C ASP A 216 1.85 15.25 2.45
N ILE A 217 2.60 14.21 2.82
CA ILE A 217 3.21 13.25 1.89
C ILE A 217 3.06 11.83 2.41
N PHE A 218 2.52 10.95 1.57
CA PHE A 218 2.52 9.50 1.77
C PHE A 218 3.42 8.83 0.73
N VAL A 219 4.26 7.88 1.17
CA VAL A 219 5.20 7.16 0.30
C VAL A 219 5.14 5.66 0.60
N PRO A 220 4.53 4.83 -0.26
CA PRO A 220 4.60 3.38 -0.14
C PRO A 220 5.83 2.80 -0.87
N THR A 221 6.55 1.89 -0.20
CA THR A 221 7.71 1.19 -0.80
C THR A 221 7.34 -0.12 -1.52
N TYR A 222 6.07 -0.52 -1.44
CA TYR A 222 5.54 -1.74 -2.04
C TYR A 222 4.07 -1.56 -2.43
N ASP A 223 3.65 -2.22 -3.52
CA ASP A 223 2.27 -2.21 -4.02
C ASP A 223 1.35 -3.19 -3.28
N GLY A 224 1.26 -3.02 -1.96
CA GLY A 224 0.39 -3.81 -1.07
C GLY A 224 -1.03 -3.28 -0.98
N ASN A 225 -1.96 -4.09 -0.46
CA ASN A 225 -3.37 -3.69 -0.29
C ASN A 225 -3.52 -2.41 0.55
N MET A 226 -2.71 -2.24 1.60
CA MET A 226 -2.72 -1.06 2.45
C MET A 226 -2.32 0.20 1.67
N ALA A 227 -1.25 0.13 0.87
CA ALA A 227 -0.81 1.24 0.03
C ALA A 227 -1.92 1.67 -0.95
N LYS A 228 -2.53 0.69 -1.62
CA LYS A 228 -3.65 0.91 -2.55
C LYS A 228 -4.85 1.59 -1.90
N VAL A 229 -5.33 1.06 -0.76
CA VAL A 229 -6.50 1.66 -0.10
C VAL A 229 -6.22 3.06 0.44
N VAL A 230 -5.01 3.31 0.94
CA VAL A 230 -4.58 4.65 1.37
C VAL A 230 -4.53 5.61 0.18
N GLU A 231 -3.95 5.19 -0.95
CA GLU A 231 -3.90 5.98 -2.18
C GLU A 231 -5.32 6.40 -2.63
N GLY A 232 -6.23 5.43 -2.75
CA GLY A 232 -7.60 5.71 -3.17
C GLY A 232 -8.38 6.58 -2.18
N HIS A 233 -8.17 6.37 -0.88
CA HIS A 233 -8.82 7.20 0.13
C HIS A 233 -8.25 8.63 0.15
N ARG A 234 -6.93 8.81 -0.03
CA ARG A 234 -6.30 10.12 -0.17
C ARG A 234 -6.77 10.86 -1.43
N ARG A 235 -7.05 10.14 -2.53
CA ARG A 235 -7.73 10.71 -3.71
C ARG A 235 -9.15 11.19 -3.35
N TYR A 236 -9.93 10.33 -2.69
CA TYR A 236 -11.31 10.62 -2.28
C TYR A 236 -11.43 11.83 -1.34
N LEU A 237 -10.47 12.04 -0.43
CA LEU A 237 -10.44 13.17 0.52
C LEU A 237 -9.99 14.52 -0.08
N GLY A 238 -10.22 14.75 -1.38
CA GLY A 238 -9.86 15.99 -2.06
C GLY A 238 -8.40 16.09 -2.50
N PHE A 239 -7.78 14.93 -2.80
CA PHE A 239 -6.39 14.77 -3.21
C PHE A 239 -5.35 15.20 -2.17
N ARG A 240 -4.59 14.23 -1.65
CA ARG A 240 -3.39 14.46 -0.83
C ARG A 240 -2.18 13.80 -1.47
N LYS A 241 -1.05 14.51 -1.53
CA LYS A 241 0.15 14.09 -2.27
C LYS A 241 0.63 12.70 -1.85
N THR A 242 0.72 11.79 -2.81
CA THR A 242 1.20 10.42 -2.60
C THR A 242 2.28 10.15 -3.63
N ILE A 243 3.54 10.00 -3.21
CA ILE A 243 4.63 9.73 -4.15
C ILE A 243 4.62 8.25 -4.48
N LEU A 244 4.20 7.91 -5.71
CA LEU A 244 4.07 6.55 -6.18
C LEU A 244 5.34 6.14 -6.92
N PHE A 245 6.15 5.31 -6.27
CA PHE A 245 7.41 4.83 -6.84
C PHE A 245 7.22 3.96 -8.08
N ASP A 246 7.90 4.32 -9.17
CA ASP A 246 8.11 3.45 -10.32
C ASP A 246 9.25 2.48 -10.01
N ARG A 247 8.95 1.45 -9.21
CA ARG A 247 9.97 0.56 -8.63
C ARG A 247 10.84 -0.12 -9.68
N LYS A 248 10.26 -0.51 -10.82
CA LYS A 248 11.01 -1.12 -11.92
C LYS A 248 12.10 -0.16 -12.42
N HIS A 249 11.71 1.06 -12.77
CA HIS A 249 12.64 2.05 -13.26
C HIS A 249 13.64 2.51 -12.18
N LEU A 250 13.18 2.64 -10.93
CA LEU A 250 14.06 2.98 -9.81
C LEU A 250 15.16 1.94 -9.60
N ILE A 251 14.86 0.65 -9.77
CA ILE A 251 15.83 -0.42 -9.60
C ILE A 251 16.92 -0.34 -10.67
N GLU A 252 16.56 -0.05 -11.93
CA GLU A 252 17.53 0.21 -13.00
C GLU A 252 18.46 1.38 -12.62
N LEU A 253 17.89 2.52 -12.21
CA LEU A 253 18.67 3.70 -11.80
C LEU A 253 19.57 3.44 -10.57
N ILE A 254 19.08 2.67 -9.60
CA ILE A 254 19.84 2.30 -8.39
C ILE A 254 21.03 1.42 -8.80
N ASP A 255 20.82 0.45 -9.69
CA ASP A 255 21.88 -0.46 -10.11
C ASP A 255 22.96 0.28 -10.93
N GLU A 256 22.56 1.21 -11.80
CA GLU A 256 23.47 2.11 -12.54
C GLU A 256 24.25 3.05 -11.60
N TYR A 257 23.61 3.57 -10.56
CA TYR A 257 24.29 4.39 -9.56
C TYR A 257 25.30 3.56 -8.75
N ASN A 258 24.90 2.38 -8.29
CA ASN A 258 25.74 1.51 -7.47
C ASN A 258 26.94 0.94 -8.24
N ASN A 259 26.79 0.69 -9.55
CA ASN A 259 27.89 0.21 -10.40
C ASN A 259 28.79 1.34 -10.94
N GLY A 260 28.46 2.61 -10.64
CA GLY A 260 29.24 3.78 -11.02
C GLY A 260 28.98 4.31 -12.44
N SER A 261 28.06 3.71 -13.20
CA SER A 261 27.69 4.20 -14.54
C SER A 261 26.89 5.50 -14.48
N LEU A 262 26.21 5.76 -13.36
CA LEU A 262 25.41 6.98 -13.14
C LEU A 262 25.91 7.73 -11.89
N GLY A 263 26.33 8.97 -12.06
CA GLY A 263 26.70 9.85 -10.92
C GLY A 263 25.48 10.35 -10.14
N TRP A 264 25.70 10.88 -8.93
CA TRP A 264 24.61 11.35 -8.04
C TRP A 264 23.68 12.38 -8.69
N GLU A 265 24.23 13.37 -9.40
CA GLU A 265 23.43 14.41 -10.06
C GLU A 265 22.51 13.80 -11.14
N GLY A 266 23.04 12.87 -11.94
CA GLY A 266 22.27 12.15 -12.95
C GLY A 266 21.19 11.26 -12.33
N PHE A 267 21.54 10.52 -11.28
CA PHE A 267 20.59 9.69 -10.54
C PHE A 267 19.45 10.52 -9.94
N SER A 268 19.78 11.60 -9.23
CA SER A 268 18.83 12.52 -8.61
C SER A 268 17.89 13.15 -9.65
N ALA A 269 18.44 13.64 -10.76
CA ALA A 269 17.65 14.21 -11.85
C ALA A 269 16.70 13.19 -12.48
N SER A 270 17.17 11.97 -12.79
CA SER A 270 16.34 10.90 -13.37
C SER A 270 15.23 10.45 -12.43
N VAL A 271 15.52 10.29 -11.14
CA VAL A 271 14.51 9.95 -10.11
C VAL A 271 13.44 11.04 -10.04
N LYS A 272 13.82 12.33 -9.97
CA LYS A 272 12.86 13.45 -9.96
C LYS A 272 12.01 13.49 -11.22
N ALA A 273 12.63 13.33 -12.39
CA ALA A 273 11.93 13.34 -13.68
C ALA A 273 10.90 12.21 -13.77
N ALA A 274 11.27 10.98 -13.37
CA ALA A 274 10.39 9.82 -13.39
C ALA A 274 9.17 9.96 -12.45
N HIS A 275 9.28 10.78 -11.40
CA HIS A 275 8.25 10.92 -10.36
C HIS A 275 7.51 12.26 -10.38
N ALA A 276 7.82 13.17 -11.30
CA ALA A 276 7.21 14.50 -11.39
C ALA A 276 5.67 14.43 -11.47
N ASN A 277 5.13 13.45 -12.19
CA ASN A 277 3.68 13.25 -12.38
C ASN A 277 3.12 12.05 -11.58
N ARG A 278 3.91 11.46 -10.68
CA ARG A 278 3.51 10.28 -9.89
C ARG A 278 3.13 10.64 -8.46
N LEU A 279 2.28 11.66 -8.33
CA LEU A 279 1.94 12.29 -7.06
C LEU A 279 0.56 11.88 -6.50
N GLY A 280 -0.02 10.80 -7.04
CA GLY A 280 -1.31 10.25 -6.59
C GLY A 280 -2.51 11.05 -7.08
N THR A 281 -2.35 11.84 -8.15
CA THR A 281 -3.41 12.68 -8.73
C THR A 281 -4.61 11.84 -9.16
N PRO A 282 -5.81 12.45 -9.26
CA PRO A 282 -6.94 11.83 -9.94
C PRO A 282 -6.51 11.35 -11.32
N ALA A 283 -6.80 10.09 -11.64
CA ALA A 283 -6.43 9.47 -12.90
C ALA A 283 -7.57 8.57 -13.38
N ARG A 284 -7.65 8.33 -14.69
CA ARG A 284 -8.57 7.32 -15.20
C ARG A 284 -8.05 5.94 -14.86
N ARG A 285 -8.93 5.06 -14.38
CA ARG A 285 -8.58 3.66 -14.14
C ARG A 285 -8.20 2.97 -15.43
N VAL A 286 -7.13 2.19 -15.37
CA VAL A 286 -6.72 1.33 -16.47
C VAL A 286 -7.76 0.22 -16.66
N VAL A 287 -8.23 0.10 -17.90
CA VAL A 287 -9.14 -0.96 -18.35
C VAL A 287 -8.35 -1.91 -19.24
N ILE A 288 -8.40 -3.20 -18.95
CA ILE A 288 -7.73 -4.24 -19.75
C ILE A 288 -8.80 -5.25 -20.15
N PRO A 289 -9.43 -5.11 -21.34
CA PRO A 289 -10.63 -5.86 -21.73
C PRO A 289 -10.52 -7.37 -21.50
N ASP A 290 -9.37 -7.96 -21.84
CA ASP A 290 -9.15 -9.41 -21.74
C ASP A 290 -8.59 -9.85 -20.37
N ARG A 291 -8.20 -8.90 -19.51
CA ARG A 291 -7.56 -9.17 -18.20
C ARG A 291 -8.13 -8.28 -17.11
N PRO A 292 -9.44 -8.40 -16.79
CA PRO A 292 -10.11 -7.57 -15.78
C PRO A 292 -9.51 -7.69 -14.36
N LYS A 293 -8.72 -8.73 -14.11
CA LYS A 293 -8.00 -8.93 -12.83
C LYS A 293 -6.74 -8.07 -12.70
N GLU A 294 -6.21 -7.59 -13.82
CA GLU A 294 -5.03 -6.74 -13.91
C GLU A 294 -5.38 -5.25 -14.01
N GLU A 295 -6.68 -4.93 -14.08
CA GLU A 295 -7.18 -3.54 -13.98
C GLU A 295 -6.86 -2.92 -12.62
N ASP A 296 -6.83 -1.58 -12.61
CA ASP A 296 -6.77 -0.82 -11.38
C ASP A 296 -7.93 -1.18 -10.44
N TYR A 297 -7.57 -1.41 -9.18
CA TYR A 297 -8.55 -1.64 -8.14
C TYR A 297 -9.41 -0.40 -7.95
N PHE A 298 -10.74 -0.59 -7.89
CA PHE A 298 -11.66 0.48 -7.52
C PHE A 298 -11.23 1.22 -6.25
N TYR A 299 -10.81 0.47 -5.22
CA TYR A 299 -10.43 1.07 -3.95
C TYR A 299 -9.06 1.77 -3.96
N ALA A 300 -8.28 1.62 -5.03
CA ALA A 300 -7.04 2.36 -5.27
C ALA A 300 -7.29 3.64 -6.09
N ASN A 301 -8.25 3.58 -7.01
CA ASN A 301 -8.60 4.70 -7.88
C ASN A 301 -10.13 4.83 -8.02
N PRO A 302 -10.80 5.51 -7.06
CA PRO A 302 -12.25 5.67 -7.06
C PRO A 302 -12.70 6.85 -7.93
N GLN A 303 -12.30 6.85 -9.21
CA GLN A 303 -12.45 7.97 -10.15
C GLN A 303 -13.88 8.52 -10.23
N GLU A 304 -14.92 7.70 -10.06
CA GLU A 304 -16.33 8.08 -10.18
C GLU A 304 -16.80 9.03 -9.06
N CYS A 305 -15.96 9.21 -8.05
CA CYS A 305 -16.25 9.96 -6.83
C CYS A 305 -15.31 11.14 -6.63
N LEU A 306 -14.39 11.34 -7.58
CA LEU A 306 -13.53 12.49 -7.63
C LEU A 306 -14.25 13.58 -8.41
N GLN A 307 -14.12 14.84 -7.99
CA GLN A 307 -14.49 15.95 -8.85
C GLN A 307 -13.50 15.94 -10.02
N VAL A 308 -13.97 15.58 -11.21
CA VAL A 308 -13.14 15.65 -12.41
C VAL A 308 -12.94 17.13 -12.73
N PRO A 309 -11.70 17.62 -12.93
CA PRO A 309 -11.44 19.03 -13.24
C PRO A 309 -12.21 19.60 -14.44
N ASP A 310 -12.80 18.73 -15.29
CA ASP A 310 -13.48 19.09 -16.54
C ASP A 310 -15.01 18.84 -16.53
N GLU A 311 -15.66 18.54 -15.41
CA GLU A 311 -17.12 18.60 -15.37
C GLU A 311 -17.57 20.04 -15.06
N PRO A 312 -18.24 20.75 -16.00
CA PRO A 312 -18.86 22.02 -15.67
C PRO A 312 -19.87 21.77 -14.54
N GLN A 313 -19.75 22.56 -13.47
CA GLN A 313 -20.69 22.52 -12.36
C GLN A 313 -22.09 22.70 -12.94
N ALA A 314 -22.93 21.67 -12.81
CA ALA A 314 -24.34 21.78 -13.12
C ALA A 314 -24.93 22.83 -12.16
N THR A 315 -25.22 24.01 -12.72
CA THR A 315 -26.06 25.05 -12.13
C THR A 315 -27.48 24.55 -11.95
#